data_AF-A0A069NSQ8-F1
#
_entry.id   AF-A0A069NSQ8-F1
#
_cell.length_a   1.000
_cell.length_b   1.000
_cell.length_c   1.000
_cell.angle_alpha   90.00
_cell.angle_beta   90.00
_cell.angle_gamma   90.00
#
_symmetry.space_group_name_H-M   'P 1'
#
loop_
_entity.id
_entity.type
_entity.pdbx_description
1 polymer ?
#
loop_
_entity_poly.entity_id
_entity_poly.type
_entity_poly.pdbx_seq_one_letter_code
_entity_poly.pdbx_strand_id
1 'polypeptide(L)'
;MSLRDVDVIDYIGINILFRQVYVGIFDDLDWQDEQLHQDLLTKKIDHYTRYIRSGKLLMNYPKVRGYEIVVEYVSMQAMSPSAVRFWKTREELIRGAGYGVRTRGVDVRRSLGLNVSECAGVAGGTDASDLVEPPALEVLDAEPDTQYTEVTDVSFLPPLGGSQRRGQTLPLLNRLAIRRTAMM
;
A
#
# COMPACT_ATOMS: atom_id res chain seq x y z
N MET A 1 -6.69 5.72 -4.03
CA MET A 1 -7.34 4.41 -4.12
C MET A 1 -6.63 3.49 -3.15
N SER A 2 -7.38 2.74 -2.36
CA SER A 2 -6.88 1.83 -1.31
C SER A 2 -7.04 0.37 -1.76
N LEU A 3 -6.38 -0.57 -1.09
CA LEU A 3 -6.62 -2.00 -1.29
C LEU A 3 -8.10 -2.38 -1.05
N ARG A 4 -8.81 -1.61 -0.21
CA ARG A 4 -10.24 -1.82 0.08
C ARG A 4 -11.16 -1.53 -1.11
N ASP A 5 -10.72 -0.72 -2.07
CA ASP A 5 -11.47 -0.37 -3.28
C ASP A 5 -11.36 -1.49 -4.33
N VAL A 6 -11.90 -2.66 -4.02
CA VAL A 6 -11.69 -3.91 -4.79
C VAL A 6 -12.16 -3.81 -6.25
N ASP A 7 -13.25 -3.08 -6.51
CA ASP A 7 -13.89 -2.99 -7.82
C ASP A 7 -13.40 -1.83 -8.69
N VAL A 8 -12.35 -1.14 -8.27
CA VAL A 8 -11.78 0.02 -8.95
C VAL A 8 -10.37 -0.29 -9.43
N ILE A 9 -10.07 0.06 -10.68
CA ILE A 9 -8.70 0.01 -11.20
C ILE A 9 -7.95 1.25 -10.71
N ASP A 10 -6.90 1.05 -9.92
CA ASP A 10 -6.16 2.15 -9.27
C ASP A 10 -5.43 3.03 -10.29
N TYR A 11 -4.61 2.43 -11.16
CA TYR A 11 -3.97 3.16 -12.26
C TYR A 11 -3.56 2.26 -13.42
N ILE A 12 -3.40 2.89 -14.58
CA ILE A 12 -2.85 2.29 -15.79
C ILE A 12 -1.65 3.14 -16.25
N GLY A 13 -0.47 2.55 -16.25
CA GLY A 13 0.76 3.15 -16.76
C GLY A 13 1.11 2.61 -18.14
N ILE A 14 1.62 3.43 -19.04
CA ILE A 14 2.05 3.01 -20.37
C ILE A 14 3.52 3.36 -20.55
N ASN A 15 4.34 2.35 -20.82
CA ASN A 15 5.72 2.52 -21.23
C ASN A 15 5.85 2.21 -22.72
N ILE A 16 5.97 3.26 -23.52
CA ILE A 16 6.03 3.15 -24.99
C ILE A 16 7.37 2.57 -25.45
N LEU A 17 8.45 2.88 -24.73
CA LEU A 17 9.82 2.45 -25.09
C LEU A 17 9.97 0.94 -24.99
N PHE A 18 9.49 0.34 -23.90
CA PHE A 18 9.55 -1.11 -23.69
C PHE A 18 8.28 -1.84 -24.15
N ARG A 19 7.30 -1.13 -24.73
CA ARG A 19 6.00 -1.67 -25.14
C ARG A 19 5.30 -2.44 -24.02
N GLN A 20 5.19 -1.80 -22.86
CA GLN A 20 4.57 -2.37 -21.66
C GLN A 20 3.40 -1.51 -21.17
N VAL A 21 2.36 -2.19 -20.67
CA VAL A 21 1.21 -1.59 -19.99
C VAL A 21 1.23 -2.11 -18.56
N TYR A 22 1.34 -1.19 -17.61
CA TYR A 22 1.31 -1.48 -16.19
C TYR A 22 -0.12 -1.31 -15.70
N VAL A 23 -0.69 -2.33 -15.07
CA VAL A 23 -1.97 -2.26 -14.36
C VAL A 23 -1.65 -2.35 -12.87
N GLY A 24 -1.80 -1.22 -12.18
CA GLY A 24 -1.29 -1.04 -10.83
C GLY A 24 -2.28 -1.39 -9.74
N ILE A 25 -1.85 -2.21 -8.77
CA ILE A 25 -2.54 -2.47 -7.52
C ILE A 25 -1.79 -1.70 -6.43
N PHE A 26 -2.47 -0.72 -5.85
CA PHE A 26 -1.99 0.06 -4.73
C PHE A 26 -2.49 -0.53 -3.42
N ASP A 27 -1.56 -0.69 -2.48
CA ASP A 27 -1.80 -1.28 -1.18
C ASP A 27 -1.23 -0.42 -0.07
N ASP A 28 -2.16 0.19 0.67
CA ASP A 28 -1.95 1.09 1.78
C ASP A 28 -2.10 0.41 3.15
N LEU A 29 -2.59 -0.83 3.19
CA LEU A 29 -2.91 -1.51 4.45
C LEU A 29 -1.66 -2.06 5.12
N ASP A 30 -1.71 -2.12 6.45
CA ASP A 30 -0.74 -2.89 7.21
C ASP A 30 -1.16 -4.36 7.29
N TRP A 31 -0.17 -5.24 7.35
CA TRP A 31 -0.37 -6.69 7.41
C TRP A 31 -0.72 -7.17 8.83
N GLN A 32 -1.40 -6.35 9.64
CA GLN A 32 -1.78 -6.73 11.01
C GLN A 32 -2.90 -7.78 11.02
N ASP A 33 -3.93 -7.56 10.20
CA ASP A 33 -4.95 -8.57 9.92
C ASP A 33 -4.64 -9.25 8.58
N GLU A 34 -3.74 -10.23 8.64
CA GLU A 34 -3.27 -10.93 7.43
C GLU A 34 -4.41 -11.63 6.69
N GLN A 35 -5.41 -12.17 7.39
CA GLN A 35 -6.51 -12.89 6.76
C GLN A 35 -7.37 -11.95 5.92
N LEU A 36 -7.78 -10.82 6.52
CA LEU A 36 -8.53 -9.79 5.80
C LEU A 36 -7.73 -9.24 4.61
N HIS A 37 -6.44 -8.99 4.82
CA HIS A 37 -5.54 -8.48 3.77
C HIS A 37 -5.46 -9.44 2.59
N GLN A 38 -5.23 -10.74 2.86
CA GLN A 38 -5.16 -11.78 1.84
C GLN A 38 -6.47 -11.92 1.07
N ASP A 39 -7.62 -11.81 1.74
CA ASP A 39 -8.94 -11.86 1.12
C ASP A 39 -9.17 -10.65 0.21
N LEU A 40 -8.86 -9.44 0.66
CA LEU A 40 -8.98 -8.22 -0.14
C LEU A 40 -8.07 -8.25 -1.37
N LEU A 41 -6.80 -8.62 -1.17
CA LEU A 41 -5.83 -8.69 -2.26
C LEU A 41 -6.21 -9.76 -3.29
N THR A 42 -6.72 -10.92 -2.85
CA THR A 42 -7.24 -11.95 -3.77
C THR A 42 -8.38 -11.40 -4.61
N LYS A 43 -9.39 -10.78 -3.98
CA LYS A 43 -10.53 -10.20 -4.71
C LYS A 43 -10.09 -9.12 -5.71
N LYS A 44 -9.11 -8.28 -5.33
CA LYS A 44 -8.60 -7.22 -6.22
C LYS A 44 -7.84 -7.79 -7.41
N ILE A 45 -6.99 -8.79 -7.21
CA ILE A 45 -6.31 -9.51 -8.31
C ILE A 45 -7.32 -10.16 -9.26
N ASP A 46 -8.37 -10.79 -8.72
CA ASP A 46 -9.42 -11.42 -9.53
C ASP A 46 -10.18 -10.38 -10.36
N HIS A 47 -10.54 -9.24 -9.76
CA HIS A 47 -11.17 -8.13 -10.46
C HIS A 47 -10.28 -7.62 -11.61
N TYR A 48 -9.00 -7.39 -11.34
CA TYR A 48 -8.03 -6.91 -12.33
C TYR A 48 -7.83 -7.89 -13.47
N THR A 49 -7.69 -9.17 -13.13
CA THR A 49 -7.56 -10.24 -14.11
C THR A 49 -8.81 -10.32 -14.99
N ARG A 50 -10.01 -10.20 -14.40
CA ARG A 50 -11.27 -10.13 -15.16
C ARG A 50 -11.34 -8.90 -16.05
N TYR A 51 -10.93 -7.73 -15.56
CA TYR A 51 -10.87 -6.50 -16.34
C TYR A 51 -9.97 -6.66 -17.58
N ILE A 52 -8.77 -7.23 -17.42
CA ILE A 52 -7.84 -7.48 -18.51
C ILE A 52 -8.41 -8.52 -19.49
N ARG A 53 -8.86 -9.68 -18.98
CA ARG A 53 -9.40 -10.79 -19.80
C ARG A 53 -10.66 -10.40 -20.57
N SER A 54 -11.48 -9.51 -20.01
CA SER A 54 -12.67 -9.00 -20.69
C SER A 54 -12.36 -8.11 -21.90
N GLY A 55 -11.10 -7.73 -22.10
CA GLY A 55 -10.69 -6.83 -23.18
C GLY A 55 -10.97 -5.36 -22.91
N LYS A 56 -11.63 -5.01 -21.79
CA LYS A 56 -11.92 -3.62 -21.40
C LYS A 56 -10.67 -2.73 -21.41
N LEU A 57 -9.53 -3.25 -20.95
CA LEU A 57 -8.25 -2.54 -21.04
C LEU A 57 -7.94 -2.10 -22.47
N LEU A 58 -8.04 -3.00 -23.44
CA LEU A 58 -7.71 -2.70 -24.84
C LEU A 58 -8.80 -1.87 -25.55
N MET A 59 -10.05 -1.93 -25.07
CA MET A 59 -11.11 -1.04 -25.55
C MET A 59 -10.85 0.40 -25.12
N ASN A 60 -10.45 0.60 -23.86
CA ASN A 60 -10.17 1.92 -23.30
C ASN A 60 -8.82 2.48 -23.81
N TYR A 61 -7.86 1.59 -24.11
CA TYR A 61 -6.51 1.93 -24.58
C TYR A 61 -6.18 1.17 -25.87
N PRO A 62 -6.79 1.52 -27.03
CA PRO A 62 -6.59 0.75 -28.26
C PRO A 62 -5.16 0.84 -28.82
N LYS A 63 -4.44 1.93 -28.51
CA LYS A 63 -3.08 2.19 -29.02
C LYS A 63 -2.01 1.26 -28.43
N VAL A 64 -2.30 0.57 -27.32
CA VAL A 64 -1.36 -0.34 -26.65
C VAL A 64 -1.61 -1.80 -27.00
N ARG A 65 -2.41 -2.08 -28.03
CA ARG A 65 -2.59 -3.45 -28.52
C ARG A 65 -1.24 -4.04 -28.92
N GLY A 66 -0.97 -5.26 -28.45
CA GLY A 66 0.29 -5.96 -28.67
C GLY A 66 1.41 -5.57 -27.70
N TYR A 67 1.15 -4.71 -26.73
CA TYR A 67 2.08 -4.45 -25.62
C TYR A 67 1.97 -5.56 -24.59
N GLU A 68 3.06 -5.84 -23.89
CA GLU A 68 3.05 -6.74 -22.73
C GLU A 68 2.24 -6.09 -21.60
N ILE A 69 1.36 -6.87 -20.97
CA ILE A 69 0.59 -6.42 -19.80
C ILE A 69 1.30 -6.91 -18.54
N VAL A 70 1.64 -5.96 -17.67
CA VAL A 70 2.34 -6.20 -16.41
C VAL A 70 1.43 -5.79 -15.25
N VAL A 71 1.12 -6.72 -14.36
CA VAL A 71 0.45 -6.39 -13.09
C VAL A 71 1.50 -5.87 -12.13
N GLU A 72 1.32 -4.64 -11.66
CA GLU A 72 2.27 -3.97 -10.78
C GLU A 72 1.68 -3.82 -9.37
N TYR A 73 2.26 -4.50 -8.40
CA TYR A 73 1.84 -4.41 -7.00
C TYR A 73 2.73 -3.43 -6.24
N VAL A 74 2.10 -2.44 -5.61
CA VAL A 74 2.75 -1.34 -4.90
C VAL A 74 2.35 -1.41 -3.43
N SER A 75 3.24 -1.94 -2.59
CA SER A 75 3.04 -2.04 -1.15
C SER A 75 3.64 -0.82 -0.46
N MET A 76 2.83 -0.08 0.30
CA MET A 76 3.29 1.04 1.13
C MET A 76 3.86 0.59 2.48
N GLN A 77 3.47 -0.60 2.93
CA GLN A 77 3.94 -1.17 4.19
C GLN A 77 4.82 -2.38 3.91
N ALA A 78 5.69 -2.72 4.87
CA ALA A 78 6.49 -3.93 4.78
C ALA A 78 5.59 -5.17 4.87
N MET A 79 5.82 -6.14 3.97
CA MET A 79 5.16 -7.44 4.03
C MET A 79 5.76 -8.28 5.15
N SER A 80 4.93 -8.96 5.93
CA SER A 80 5.36 -10.03 6.83
C SER A 80 5.91 -11.24 6.04
N PRO A 81 6.65 -12.18 6.67
CA PRO A 81 7.11 -13.38 5.98
C PRO A 81 5.99 -14.25 5.38
N SER A 82 4.83 -14.34 6.06
CA SER A 82 3.62 -15.00 5.54
C SER A 82 3.04 -14.25 4.36
N ALA A 83 2.96 -12.92 4.43
CA ALA A 83 2.53 -12.08 3.32
C ALA A 83 3.40 -12.25 2.06
N VAL A 84 4.72 -12.32 2.23
CA VAL A 84 5.65 -12.56 1.11
C VAL A 84 5.37 -13.92 0.46
N ARG A 85 5.19 -14.99 1.27
CA ARG A 85 4.85 -16.32 0.75
C ARG A 85 3.50 -16.31 0.03
N PHE A 86 2.50 -15.68 0.61
CA PHE A 86 1.19 -15.50 0.00
C PHE A 86 1.29 -14.79 -1.35
N TRP A 87 1.95 -13.63 -1.40
CA TRP A 87 2.13 -12.86 -2.61
C TRP A 87 2.86 -13.67 -3.69
N LYS A 88 3.87 -14.46 -3.33
CA LYS A 88 4.57 -15.34 -4.29
C LYS A 88 3.63 -16.31 -5.00
N THR A 89 2.67 -16.92 -4.29
CA THR A 89 1.66 -17.77 -4.94
C THR A 89 0.78 -17.00 -5.93
N ARG A 90 0.50 -15.73 -5.65
CA ARG A 90 -0.28 -14.85 -6.54
C ARG A 90 0.54 -14.41 -7.74
N GLU A 91 1.82 -14.12 -7.56
CA GLU A 91 2.71 -13.82 -8.69
C GLU A 91 2.76 -15.00 -9.68
N GLU A 92 2.84 -16.23 -9.17
CA GLU A 92 2.84 -17.44 -10.00
C GLU A 92 1.53 -17.60 -10.77
N LEU A 93 0.38 -17.37 -10.12
CA LEU A 93 -0.94 -17.42 -10.77
C LEU A 93 -1.04 -16.38 -11.89
N ILE A 94 -0.61 -15.15 -11.63
CA ILE A 94 -0.64 -14.06 -12.62
C ILE A 94 0.28 -14.38 -13.81
N ARG A 95 1.49 -14.90 -13.54
CA ARG A 95 2.42 -15.34 -14.60
C ARG A 95 1.86 -16.52 -15.39
N GLY A 96 1.23 -17.48 -14.72
CA GLY A 96 0.55 -18.61 -15.35
C GLY A 96 -0.61 -18.18 -16.26
N ALA A 97 -1.23 -17.03 -16.01
CA ALA A 97 -2.22 -16.41 -16.89
C ALA A 97 -1.61 -15.66 -18.09
N GLY A 98 -0.28 -15.59 -18.21
CA GLY A 98 0.44 -14.96 -19.31
C GLY A 98 0.72 -13.47 -19.12
N TYR A 99 0.66 -12.96 -17.87
CA TYR A 99 0.95 -11.56 -17.57
C TYR A 99 2.29 -11.40 -16.85
N GLY A 100 2.98 -10.28 -17.11
CA GLY A 100 4.15 -9.88 -16.34
C GLY A 100 3.76 -9.50 -14.91
N VAL A 101 4.69 -9.62 -13.98
CA VAL A 101 4.49 -9.21 -12.58
C VAL A 101 5.66 -8.37 -12.11
N ARG A 102 5.36 -7.22 -11.52
CA ARG A 102 6.33 -6.33 -10.88
C ARG A 102 5.88 -5.99 -9.47
N THR A 103 6.80 -6.05 -8.52
CA THR A 103 6.56 -5.68 -7.13
C THR A 103 7.40 -4.48 -6.76
N ARG A 104 6.79 -3.47 -6.14
CA ARG A 104 7.45 -2.26 -5.66
C ARG A 104 7.12 -2.07 -4.17
N GLY A 105 8.14 -2.12 -3.32
CA GLY A 105 8.02 -1.68 -1.93
C GLY A 105 8.28 -0.18 -1.87
N VAL A 106 7.36 0.58 -1.30
CA VAL A 106 7.56 1.99 -0.97
C VAL A 106 7.50 2.10 0.55
N ASP A 107 8.62 1.83 1.23
CA ASP A 107 8.70 2.07 2.66
C ASP A 107 8.90 3.58 2.92
N VAL A 108 7.78 4.28 3.12
CA VAL A 108 7.79 5.71 3.46
C VAL A 108 8.21 5.97 4.90
N ARG A 109 8.27 4.96 5.78
CA ARG A 109 8.65 5.14 7.20
C ARG A 109 10.09 5.64 7.30
N ARG A 110 10.97 5.09 6.45
CA ARG A 110 12.35 5.55 6.31
C ARG A 110 12.43 7.01 5.87
N SER A 111 11.54 7.46 4.98
CA SER A 111 11.47 8.85 4.52
C SER A 111 10.86 9.81 5.54
N LEU A 112 10.06 9.31 6.48
CA LEU A 112 9.43 10.07 7.55
C LEU A 112 10.22 10.08 8.86
N GLY A 113 11.43 9.50 8.89
CA GLY A 113 12.29 9.47 10.08
C GLY A 113 11.77 8.56 11.21
N LEU A 114 10.82 7.67 10.91
CA LEU A 114 10.30 6.71 11.87
C LEU A 114 11.22 5.49 11.90
N ASN A 115 11.98 5.33 12.98
CA ASN A 115 12.75 4.12 13.24
C ASN A 115 11.79 3.01 13.68
N VAL A 116 11.59 2.02 12.83
CA VAL A 116 10.91 0.79 13.24
C VAL A 116 11.94 -0.03 14.02
N SER A 117 11.73 -0.15 15.34
CA SER A 117 12.35 -1.24 16.08
C SER A 117 11.85 -2.52 15.41
N GLU A 118 12.77 -3.27 14.82
CA GLU A 118 12.53 -4.59 14.26
C GLU A 118 11.67 -5.37 15.27
N CYS A 119 10.52 -5.91 14.85
CA CYS A 119 9.77 -6.85 15.69
C CYS A 119 10.74 -7.99 15.96
N ALA A 120 11.31 -8.00 17.16
CA ALA A 120 12.22 -9.03 17.62
C ALA A 120 11.52 -10.36 17.38
N GLY A 121 12.05 -11.14 16.44
CA GLY A 121 11.68 -12.53 16.30
C GLY A 121 11.82 -13.15 17.67
N VAL A 122 10.73 -13.73 18.16
CA VAL A 122 10.71 -14.56 19.34
C VAL A 122 11.68 -15.72 19.07
N ALA A 123 12.94 -15.53 19.45
CA ALA A 123 13.89 -16.60 19.69
C ALA A 123 13.45 -17.28 20.99
N GLY A 124 12.33 -18.01 20.92
CA GLY A 124 11.91 -18.91 21.97
C GLY A 124 12.73 -20.19 21.83
N GLY A 125 13.91 -20.18 22.42
CA GLY A 125 14.63 -21.40 22.74
C GLY A 125 13.77 -22.27 23.64
N THR A 126 13.75 -23.55 23.32
CA THR A 126 13.40 -24.62 24.22
C THR A 126 14.21 -24.45 25.51
N ASP A 127 13.54 -24.26 26.64
CA ASP A 127 13.85 -24.93 27.90
C ASP A 127 12.67 -24.75 28.87
N ALA A 128 12.08 -25.88 29.22
CA ALA A 128 10.98 -26.00 30.16
C ALA A 128 11.55 -26.17 31.57
N SER A 129 11.55 -25.09 32.36
CA SER A 129 11.58 -25.14 33.84
C SER A 129 11.67 -23.73 34.43
N ASP A 130 10.52 -23.05 34.55
CA ASP A 130 10.16 -22.23 35.72
C ASP A 130 8.80 -21.56 35.44
N LEU A 131 7.73 -22.32 35.66
CA LEU A 131 6.39 -21.77 35.83
C LEU A 131 6.29 -21.24 37.26
N VAL A 132 6.70 -20.00 37.48
CA VAL A 132 6.28 -19.26 38.67
C VAL A 132 4.89 -18.71 38.38
N GLU A 133 3.90 -19.37 38.97
CA GLU A 133 2.51 -18.96 39.00
C GLU A 133 2.42 -17.55 39.63
N PRO A 134 1.81 -16.54 38.97
CA PRO A 134 1.63 -15.24 39.60
C PRO A 134 0.64 -15.39 40.77
N PRO A 135 0.90 -14.76 41.93
CA PRO A 135 0.02 -14.87 43.08
C PRO A 135 -1.38 -14.34 42.74
N ALA A 136 -2.39 -15.08 43.21
CA ALA A 136 -3.80 -14.81 43.01
C ALA A 136 -4.16 -13.35 43.34
N LEU A 137 -4.75 -12.67 42.36
CA LEU A 137 -5.35 -11.35 42.53
C LEU A 137 -6.59 -11.52 43.41
N GLU A 138 -6.52 -11.09 44.67
CA GLU A 138 -7.69 -11.06 45.55
C GLU A 138 -8.75 -10.12 44.98
N VAL A 139 -9.90 -10.71 44.65
CA VAL A 139 -11.12 -10.03 44.23
C VAL A 139 -11.72 -9.38 45.48
N LEU A 140 -11.63 -8.06 45.57
CA LEU A 140 -12.38 -7.27 46.55
C LEU A 140 -13.68 -6.81 45.90
N ASP A 141 -14.78 -7.50 46.23
CA ASP A 141 -16.14 -7.04 45.97
C ASP A 141 -16.57 -6.06 47.08
N ALA A 142 -16.96 -4.84 46.69
CA ALA A 142 -17.98 -4.03 47.36
C ALA A 142 -18.40 -2.84 46.47
N GLU A 143 -19.62 -2.90 45.94
CA GLU A 143 -20.34 -1.79 45.33
C GLU A 143 -20.86 -0.78 46.40
N PRO A 144 -21.75 0.18 46.07
CA PRO A 144 -21.61 1.34 45.16
C PRO A 144 -21.95 2.64 45.93
N ASP A 145 -21.36 3.80 45.59
CA ASP A 145 -22.13 5.05 45.48
C ASP A 145 -21.29 6.27 45.06
N THR A 146 -21.97 7.19 44.37
CA THR A 146 -21.68 8.64 44.25
C THR A 146 -20.41 9.10 43.52
N GLN A 147 -20.53 9.45 42.24
CA GLN A 147 -20.82 10.80 41.75
C GLN A 147 -20.34 10.94 40.29
N TYR A 148 -21.29 11.03 39.37
CA TYR A 148 -21.04 11.49 38.01
C TYR A 148 -20.72 12.99 38.05
N THR A 149 -19.46 13.35 37.86
CA THR A 149 -19.09 14.70 37.43
C THR A 149 -18.66 14.65 35.97
N GLU A 150 -19.60 15.09 35.15
CA GLU A 150 -19.44 15.56 33.78
C GLU A 150 -18.27 16.56 33.71
N VAL A 151 -17.18 16.18 33.04
CA VAL A 151 -16.18 17.15 32.57
C VAL A 151 -15.81 16.79 31.14
N THR A 152 -16.52 17.43 30.22
CA THR A 152 -16.04 17.72 28.88
C THR A 152 -14.74 18.50 28.99
N ASP A 153 -13.60 17.88 28.70
CA ASP A 153 -12.35 18.60 28.45
C ASP A 153 -11.73 18.16 27.13
N VAL A 154 -12.24 18.80 26.07
CA VAL A 154 -11.70 18.73 24.72
C VAL A 154 -10.60 19.78 24.63
N SER A 155 -9.41 19.47 25.17
CA SER A 155 -8.30 20.44 25.23
C SER A 155 -6.93 19.83 24.96
N PHE A 156 -6.80 18.92 23.99
CA PHE A 156 -5.50 18.61 23.40
C PHE A 156 -5.60 18.41 21.88
N LEU A 157 -5.94 19.48 21.16
CA LEU A 157 -5.64 19.60 19.74
C LEU A 157 -4.53 20.66 19.56
N PRO A 158 -3.43 20.35 18.86
CA PRO A 158 -2.44 21.35 18.52
C PRO A 158 -3.05 22.41 17.57
N PRO A 159 -2.61 23.69 17.65
CA PRO A 159 -3.18 24.74 16.83
C PRO A 159 -2.94 24.49 15.34
N LEU A 160 -3.99 24.66 14.53
CA LEU A 160 -3.91 24.72 13.08
C LEU A 160 -3.02 25.91 12.69
N GLY A 161 -1.81 25.61 12.23
CA GLY A 161 -0.88 26.59 11.69
C GLY A 161 -1.53 27.36 10.53
N GLY A 162 -1.63 28.67 10.70
CA GLY A 162 -2.27 29.59 9.78
C GLY A 162 -1.64 29.62 8.39
N SER A 163 -2.53 29.89 7.42
CA SER A 163 -2.27 30.34 6.06
C SER A 163 -1.06 31.28 5.96
N GLN A 164 0.04 30.82 5.36
CA GLN A 164 0.94 31.67 4.61
C GLN A 164 0.76 31.38 3.11
N ARG A 165 -0.10 32.18 2.48
CA ARG A 165 0.02 32.49 1.06
C ARG A 165 1.42 33.08 0.83
N ARG A 166 2.36 32.28 0.33
CA ARG A 166 3.50 32.79 -0.43
C ARG A 166 3.22 32.53 -1.90
N GLY A 167 2.87 33.60 -2.61
CA GLY A 167 2.86 33.59 -4.06
C GLY A 167 4.28 33.31 -4.56
N GLN A 168 4.49 32.13 -5.13
CA GLN A 168 5.64 31.90 -6.00
C GLN A 168 5.20 32.20 -7.42
N THR A 169 5.68 33.34 -7.90
CA THR A 169 5.64 33.79 -9.28
C THR A 169 6.30 32.74 -10.18
N LEU A 170 5.55 32.27 -11.18
CA LEU A 170 6.08 31.49 -12.29
C LEU A 170 7.06 32.34 -13.09
N PRO A 171 8.29 31.87 -13.39
CA PRO A 171 9.07 32.49 -14.45
C PRO A 171 8.45 32.09 -15.81
N LEU A 172 7.93 33.11 -16.48
CA LEU A 172 7.53 33.09 -17.89
C LEU A 172 8.77 33.09 -18.80
N LEU A 173 8.65 32.33 -19.90
CA LEU A 173 9.32 32.47 -21.21
C LEU A 173 10.81 32.06 -21.26
N ASN A 174 11.28 31.30 -22.26
CA ASN A 174 11.20 31.66 -23.66
C ASN A 174 11.19 30.44 -24.61
N ARG A 175 10.32 30.53 -25.63
CA ARG A 175 10.41 29.75 -26.86
C ARG A 175 11.69 30.15 -27.61
N LEU A 176 12.48 29.18 -28.05
CA LEU A 176 13.34 29.36 -29.22
C LEU A 176 13.04 28.26 -30.24
N ALA A 177 12.48 28.72 -31.35
CA ALA A 177 12.28 27.97 -32.56
C ALA A 177 13.58 27.91 -33.37
N ILE A 178 13.87 26.72 -33.91
CA ILE A 178 14.42 26.44 -35.24
C ILE A 178 15.79 27.05 -35.61
N ARG A 179 16.74 26.19 -35.98
CA ARG A 179 17.39 26.24 -37.31
C ARG A 179 17.94 24.87 -37.73
N ARG A 180 17.47 24.45 -38.91
CA ARG A 180 18.07 23.43 -39.78
C ARG A 180 19.50 23.84 -40.14
N THR A 181 20.40 22.87 -40.23
CA THR A 181 21.47 22.90 -41.24
C THR A 181 21.88 21.48 -41.60
N ALA A 182 21.83 21.21 -42.89
CA ALA A 182 22.36 20.02 -43.55
C ALA A 182 23.85 20.22 -43.88
N MET A 183 24.61 19.13 -43.91
CA MET A 183 25.85 18.93 -44.67
C MET A 183 26.03 17.41 -44.75
N MET A 184 25.75 16.79 -45.90
CA MET A 184 26.63 16.51 -47.04
C MET A 184 27.63 15.41 -46.74
#